data_AF-A0A2P4YFT7-F1
#
_entry.id   AF-A0A2P4YFT7-F1
#
_cell.length_a   1.000
_cell.length_b   1.000
_cell.length_c   1.000
_cell.angle_alpha   90.00
_cell.angle_beta   90.00
_cell.angle_gamma   90.00
#
_symmetry.space_group_name_H-M   'P 1'
#
loop_
_entity.id
_entity.type
_entity.pdbx_description
1 polymer ?
#
loop_
_entity_poly.entity_id
_entity_poly.type
_entity_poly.pdbx_seq_one_letter_code
_entity_poly.pdbx_strand_id
1 'polypeptide(L)'
;MEMEWDGNTNKEGEIVKEGLRGFAERWCQKSSPKIKLHMDPIEWVNAPQQHDFESCGVLVVSQAYSYVTENLHNVSKTDVKAMRLRMLWMVLCNSRKRRLARSTVDKTKEINEQLHNQLK
;
A
#
# COMPACT_ATOMS: atom_id res chain seq x y z
N MET A 1 7.52 1.62 17.48
CA MET A 1 6.81 0.34 17.67
C MET A 1 5.82 0.23 16.52
N GLU A 2 5.95 -0.79 15.67
CA GLU A 2 4.96 -1.01 14.60
C GLU A 2 3.59 -1.26 15.23
N MET A 3 2.53 -0.69 14.65
CA MET A 3 1.17 -0.93 15.11
C MET A 3 0.74 -2.29 14.57
N GLU A 4 0.63 -3.28 15.44
CA GLU A 4 0.07 -4.58 15.11
C GLU A 4 -1.45 -4.45 14.98
N TRP A 5 -2.01 -5.01 13.90
CA TRP A 5 -3.46 -5.04 13.70
C TRP A 5 -3.99 -6.39 14.20
N ASP A 6 -5.06 -6.35 15.01
CA ASP A 6 -5.83 -7.53 15.40
C ASP A 6 -6.66 -7.99 14.20
N GLY A 7 -6.01 -8.72 13.30
CA GLY A 7 -6.45 -8.85 11.92
C GLY A 7 -7.24 -10.11 11.59
N ASN A 8 -6.99 -11.25 12.24
CA ASN A 8 -7.67 -12.53 11.98
C ASN A 8 -7.40 -13.55 13.10
N THR A 9 -8.26 -14.56 13.25
CA THR A 9 -8.05 -15.71 14.14
C THR A 9 -7.38 -16.89 13.43
N ASN A 10 -6.40 -17.54 14.07
CA ASN A 10 -5.76 -18.79 13.59
C ASN A 10 -6.70 -20.00 13.70
N LYS A 11 -6.20 -21.18 13.29
CA LYS A 11 -6.91 -22.48 13.34
C LYS A 11 -7.40 -22.85 14.73
N GLU A 12 -6.73 -22.32 15.75
CA GLU A 12 -6.99 -22.56 17.17
C GLU A 12 -7.94 -21.52 17.78
N GLY A 13 -8.39 -20.53 16.98
CA GLY A 13 -9.30 -19.46 17.40
C GLY A 13 -8.60 -18.31 18.12
N GLU A 14 -7.27 -18.26 18.12
CA GLU A 14 -6.48 -17.20 18.73
C GLU A 14 -6.31 -16.03 17.75
N ILE A 15 -6.42 -14.80 18.26
CA ILE A 15 -6.19 -13.59 17.47
C ILE A 15 -4.71 -13.55 17.08
N VAL A 16 -4.43 -13.70 15.79
CA VAL A 16 -3.10 -13.47 15.23
C VAL A 16 -2.94 -11.99 15.00
N LYS A 17 -2.01 -11.41 15.76
CA LYS A 17 -1.55 -10.04 15.54
C LYS A 17 -0.57 -10.05 14.38
N GLU A 18 -0.90 -9.35 13.31
CA GLU A 18 0.02 -9.14 12.20
C GLU A 18 0.19 -7.64 11.94
N GLY A 19 1.44 -7.18 12.01
CA GLY A 19 1.85 -5.86 11.53
C GLY A 19 2.10 -5.85 10.01
N LEU A 20 2.28 -4.65 9.46
CA LEU A 20 2.57 -4.45 8.03
C LEU A 20 3.79 -5.27 7.55
N ARG A 21 4.81 -5.41 8.39
CA ARG A 21 6.02 -6.20 8.11
C ARG A 21 5.72 -7.65 7.81
N GLY A 22 5.02 -8.34 8.73
CA GLY A 22 4.69 -9.76 8.57
C GLY A 22 3.88 -10.02 7.30
N PHE A 23 2.91 -9.13 7.03
CA PHE A 23 2.09 -9.25 5.83
C PHE A 23 2.94 -9.11 4.57
N ALA A 24 3.78 -8.07 4.51
CA ALA A 24 4.59 -7.77 3.34
C ALA A 24 5.67 -8.83 3.08
N GLU A 25 6.25 -9.43 4.13
CA GLU A 25 7.18 -10.57 4.00
C GLU A 25 6.48 -11.79 3.39
N ARG A 26 5.32 -12.21 3.92
CA ARG A 26 4.55 -13.33 3.35
C ARG A 26 4.09 -13.04 1.93
N TRP A 27 3.62 -11.83 1.68
CA TRP A 27 3.21 -11.40 0.36
C TRP A 27 4.38 -11.45 -0.64
N CYS A 28 5.57 -10.99 -0.25
CA CYS A 28 6.77 -11.06 -1.10
C CYS A 28 7.18 -12.51 -1.37
N GLN A 29 7.22 -13.37 -0.35
CA GLN A 29 7.55 -14.77 -0.51
C GLN A 29 6.59 -15.51 -1.46
N LYS A 30 5.30 -15.17 -1.41
CA LYS A 30 4.27 -15.76 -2.30
C LYS A 30 4.29 -15.21 -3.71
N SER A 31 4.46 -13.90 -3.86
CA SER A 31 4.45 -13.25 -5.18
C SER A 31 5.75 -13.47 -5.95
N SER A 32 6.89 -13.48 -5.24
CA SER A 32 8.24 -13.58 -5.78
C SER A 32 9.14 -14.42 -4.87
N PRO A 33 9.05 -15.77 -4.90
CA PRO A 33 9.75 -16.66 -3.96
C PRO A 33 11.28 -16.56 -3.97
N LYS A 34 11.86 -16.01 -5.05
CA LYS A 34 13.30 -15.82 -5.22
C LYS A 34 13.81 -14.50 -4.65
N ILE A 35 12.92 -13.59 -4.27
CA ILE A 35 13.26 -12.27 -3.74
C ILE A 35 13.15 -12.34 -2.22
N LYS A 36 14.21 -11.89 -1.54
CA LYS A 36 14.16 -11.62 -0.11
C LYS A 36 13.85 -10.14 0.09
N LEU A 37 12.76 -9.85 0.76
CA LEU A 37 12.39 -8.48 1.10
C LEU A 37 13.35 -7.94 2.17
N HIS A 38 13.90 -6.76 1.93
CA HIS A 38 14.77 -6.07 2.88
C HIS A 38 14.06 -4.81 3.36
N MET A 39 13.71 -4.78 4.65
CA MET A 39 12.93 -3.68 5.25
C MET A 39 13.72 -2.85 6.26
N ASP A 40 14.92 -3.29 6.64
CA ASP A 40 15.69 -2.66 7.70
C ASP A 40 16.77 -1.70 7.15
N PRO A 41 17.05 -0.57 7.83
CA PRO A 41 16.31 -0.04 8.98
C PRO A 41 14.96 0.57 8.57
N ILE A 42 13.97 0.51 9.46
CA ILE A 42 12.75 1.32 9.31
C ILE A 42 13.12 2.76 9.62
N GLU A 43 12.99 3.61 8.61
CA GLU A 43 13.16 5.05 8.77
C GLU A 43 11.80 5.74 8.84
N TRP A 44 11.60 6.50 9.92
CA TRP A 44 10.46 7.40 10.01
C TRP A 44 10.69 8.58 9.08
N VAL A 45 9.79 8.73 8.10
CA VAL A 45 9.85 9.85 7.19
C VAL A 45 9.23 11.07 7.86
N ASN A 46 10.05 12.06 8.20
CA ASN A 46 9.62 13.26 8.90
C ASN A 46 8.96 14.32 7.99
N ALA A 47 9.08 14.17 6.67
CA ALA A 47 8.53 15.09 5.67
C ALA A 47 8.03 14.30 4.44
N PRO A 48 6.99 14.78 3.76
CA PRO A 48 6.23 16.02 3.98
C PRO A 48 5.29 15.90 5.18
N GLN A 49 5.20 16.95 5.99
CA GLN A 49 4.17 17.04 7.04
C GLN A 49 2.91 17.68 6.48
N GLN A 50 1.78 17.12 6.84
CA GLN A 50 0.49 17.71 6.55
C GLN A 50 0.38 19.06 7.28
N HIS A 51 0.13 20.13 6.52
CA HIS A 51 0.01 21.48 7.06
C HIS A 51 -1.45 21.87 7.38
N ASP A 52 -2.42 21.10 6.91
CA ASP A 52 -3.86 21.31 7.04
C ASP A 52 -4.51 20.03 7.58
N PHE A 53 -5.34 20.08 8.62
CA PHE A 53 -5.91 18.87 9.27
C PHE A 53 -6.90 18.06 8.41
N GLU A 54 -6.89 18.22 7.09
CA GLU A 54 -7.90 17.74 6.15
C GLU A 54 -7.32 17.02 4.91
N SER A 55 -6.02 17.16 4.61
CA SER A 55 -5.46 16.66 3.34
C SER A 55 -4.69 15.34 3.45
N CYS A 56 -4.85 14.56 4.52
CA CYS A 56 -3.96 13.44 4.85
C CYS A 56 -4.01 12.36 3.77
N GLY A 57 -5.22 12.01 3.32
CA GLY A 57 -5.41 11.06 2.23
C GLY A 57 -4.79 11.54 0.91
N VAL A 58 -4.94 12.83 0.58
CA VAL A 58 -4.35 13.39 -0.65
C VAL A 58 -2.83 13.43 -0.53
N LEU A 59 -2.28 13.73 0.65
CA LEU A 59 -0.84 13.73 0.92
C LEU A 59 -0.25 12.33 0.73
N VAL A 60 -0.88 11.28 1.27
CA VAL A 60 -0.46 9.89 1.07
C VAL A 60 -0.41 9.52 -0.41
N VAL A 61 -1.46 9.85 -1.17
CA VAL A 61 -1.51 9.59 -2.62
C VAL A 61 -0.43 10.39 -3.36
N SER A 62 -0.21 11.64 -2.96
CA SER A 62 0.81 12.51 -3.56
C SER A 62 2.22 11.96 -3.34
N GLN A 63 2.51 11.49 -2.12
CA GLN A 63 3.79 10.88 -1.80
C GLN A 63 3.99 9.56 -2.54
N ALA A 64 2.97 8.70 -2.58
CA ALA A 64 3.05 7.46 -3.36
C ALA A 64 3.30 7.74 -4.85
N TYR A 65 2.61 8.75 -5.41
CA TYR A 65 2.80 9.18 -6.79
C TYR A 65 4.21 9.71 -7.06
N SER A 66 4.79 10.47 -6.14
CA SER A 66 6.15 11.00 -6.28
C SER A 66 7.18 9.87 -6.31
N TYR A 67 7.02 8.84 -5.47
CA TYR A 67 7.85 7.62 -5.48
C TYR A 67 7.78 6.87 -6.81
N VAL A 68 6.57 6.57 -7.32
CA VAL A 68 6.42 5.77 -8.55
C VAL A 68 6.78 6.53 -9.83
N THR A 69 6.86 7.86 -9.77
CA THR A 69 7.30 8.69 -10.90
C THR A 69 8.76 9.09 -10.81
N GLU A 70 9.53 8.49 -9.89
CA GLU A 70 10.95 8.76 -9.63
C GLU A 70 11.27 10.22 -9.25
N ASN A 71 10.24 10.98 -8.88
CA ASN A 71 10.38 12.34 -8.40
C ASN A 71 10.39 12.30 -6.86
N LEU A 72 11.48 11.83 -6.26
CA LEU A 72 11.66 11.66 -4.81
C LEU A 72 11.80 12.99 -4.04
N HIS A 73 10.93 13.95 -4.31
CA HIS A 73 10.89 15.24 -3.63
C HIS A 73 9.88 15.22 -2.48
N ASN A 74 10.13 16.07 -1.48
CA ASN A 74 9.16 16.37 -0.43
C ASN A 74 7.93 17.03 -1.07
N VAL A 75 6.77 16.38 -0.97
CA VAL A 75 5.52 16.89 -1.54
C VAL A 75 5.17 18.23 -0.88
N SER A 76 5.01 19.27 -1.70
CA SER A 76 4.61 20.59 -1.23
C SER A 76 3.09 20.73 -1.11
N LYS A 77 2.63 21.82 -0.49
CA LYS A 77 1.20 22.21 -0.50
C LYS A 77 0.63 22.33 -1.91
N THR A 78 1.44 22.81 -2.86
CA THR A 78 1.02 22.94 -4.27
C THR A 78 0.83 21.57 -4.91
N ASP A 79 1.71 20.63 -4.61
CA ASP A 79 1.61 19.26 -5.12
C ASP A 79 0.37 18.55 -4.60
N VAL A 80 0.01 18.74 -3.32
CA VAL A 80 -1.24 18.23 -2.74
C VAL A 80 -2.46 18.81 -3.46
N LYS A 81 -2.50 20.12 -3.72
CA LYS A 81 -3.61 20.75 -4.47
C LYS A 81 -3.69 20.22 -5.90
N ALA A 82 -2.56 20.11 -6.57
CA ALA A 82 -2.50 19.56 -7.92
C ALA A 82 -2.92 18.09 -7.94
N MET A 83 -2.55 17.30 -6.93
CA MET A 83 -2.99 15.91 -6.79
C MET A 83 -4.49 15.80 -6.56
N ARG A 84 -5.08 16.66 -5.72
CA ARG A 84 -6.54 16.71 -5.54
C ARG A 84 -7.27 16.93 -6.87
N LEU A 85 -6.78 17.84 -7.71
CA LEU A 85 -7.32 18.08 -9.05
C LEU A 85 -7.11 16.88 -9.98
N ARG A 86 -5.93 16.23 -9.95
CA ARG A 86 -5.67 15.01 -10.74
C ARG A 86 -6.59 13.87 -10.35
N MET A 87 -6.82 13.66 -9.05
CA MET A 87 -7.76 12.66 -8.55
C MET A 87 -9.18 12.96 -9.02
N LEU A 88 -9.63 14.20 -8.90
CA LEU A 88 -10.94 14.63 -9.40
C LEU A 88 -11.06 14.39 -10.91
N TRP A 89 -10.03 14.75 -11.68
CA TRP A 89 -9.98 14.50 -13.13
C TRP A 89 -10.03 13.01 -13.47
N MET A 90 -9.32 12.15 -12.73
CA MET A 90 -9.38 10.70 -12.95
C MET A 90 -10.78 10.14 -12.71
N VAL A 91 -11.47 10.60 -11.66
CA VAL A 91 -12.83 10.19 -11.34
C VAL A 91 -13.82 10.66 -12.41
N LEU A 92 -13.74 11.93 -12.81
CA LEU A 92 -14.69 12.53 -13.75
C LEU A 92 -14.44 12.11 -15.21
N CYS A 93 -13.17 11.97 -15.62
CA CYS A 93 -12.81 11.91 -17.04
C CYS A 93 -12.10 10.61 -17.45
N ASN A 94 -11.60 9.80 -16.51
CA ASN A 94 -10.68 8.71 -16.82
C ASN A 94 -11.05 7.35 -16.19
N SER A 95 -12.34 7.10 -15.97
CA SER A 95 -12.84 5.84 -15.40
C SER A 95 -12.73 4.62 -16.34
N ARG A 96 -12.01 4.71 -17.46
CA ARG A 96 -11.77 3.55 -18.32
C ARG A 96 -10.92 2.54 -17.56
N LYS A 97 -11.59 1.53 -16.98
CA LYS A 97 -10.94 0.37 -16.37
C LYS A 97 -9.96 -0.21 -17.38
N ARG A 98 -8.66 -0.04 -17.12
CA ARG A 98 -7.63 -0.77 -17.86
C ARG A 98 -7.85 -2.24 -17.56
N ARG A 99 -8.21 -3.03 -18.57
CA ARG A 99 -8.36 -4.48 -18.40
C ARG A 99 -6.98 -5.04 -18.09
N LEU A 100 -6.79 -5.50 -16.85
CA LEU A 100 -5.65 -6.32 -16.51
C LEU A 100 -5.75 -7.65 -17.27
N ALA A 101 -4.59 -8.24 -17.59
CA ALA A 101 -4.58 -9.57 -18.17
C ALA A 101 -5.25 -10.56 -17.19
N ARG A 102 -6.09 -11.45 -17.73
CA ARG A 102 -6.85 -12.41 -16.91
C ARG A 102 -5.91 -13.26 -16.03
N SER A 103 -4.79 -13.69 -16.59
CA SER A 103 -3.73 -14.42 -15.87
C SER A 103 -3.19 -13.65 -14.66
N THR A 104 -3.01 -12.32 -14.77
CA THR A 104 -2.59 -11.48 -13.64
C THR A 104 -3.66 -11.44 -12.56
N VAL A 105 -4.93 -11.24 -12.95
CA VAL A 105 -6.05 -11.19 -12.00
C VAL A 105 -6.20 -12.51 -11.24
N ASP A 106 -6.18 -13.63 -11.96
CA ASP A 106 -6.32 -14.97 -11.37
C ASP A 106 -5.17 -15.26 -10.40
N LYS A 107 -3.93 -14.95 -10.78
CA LYS A 107 -2.75 -15.12 -9.92
C LYS A 107 -2.82 -14.23 -8.67
N THR A 108 -3.23 -12.98 -8.79
CA THR A 108 -3.40 -12.09 -7.62
C THR A 108 -4.47 -12.62 -6.67
N LYS A 109 -5.58 -13.13 -7.21
CA LYS A 109 -6.65 -13.74 -6.40
C LYS A 109 -6.15 -14.98 -5.65
N GLU A 110 -5.43 -15.86 -6.33
CA GLU A 110 -4.86 -17.06 -5.71
C GLU A 110 -3.88 -16.71 -4.58
N ILE A 111 -2.97 -15.75 -4.80
CA ILE A 111 -2.04 -15.29 -3.76
C ILE A 111 -2.82 -14.74 -2.55
N ASN A 112 -3.86 -13.94 -2.78
CA ASN A 112 -4.66 -13.38 -1.71
C ASN A 112 -5.37 -14.47 -0.88
N GLU A 113 -5.96 -15.47 -1.54
CA GLU A 113 -6.57 -16.62 -0.88
C GLU A 113 -5.55 -17.42 -0.05
N GLN A 114 -4.35 -17.66 -0.61
CA GLN A 114 -3.28 -18.34 0.10
C GLN A 114 -2.82 -17.58 1.34
N LEU A 115 -2.67 -16.25 1.25
CA LEU A 115 -2.26 -15.41 2.38
C LEU A 115 -3.32 -15.42 3.50
N HIS A 116 -4.60 -15.37 3.12
CA HIS A 116 -5.69 -15.42 4.09
C HIS A 116 -5.81 -16.79 4.78
N ASN A 117 -5.59 -17.88 4.03
CA ASN A 117 -5.61 -19.24 4.58
C ASN A 117 -4.40 -19.57 5.47
N GLN A 118 -3.29 -18.81 5.37
CA GLN A 118 -2.15 -18.96 6.28
C GLN A 118 -2.40 -18.38 7.66
N LEU A 119 -3.34 -17.43 7.76
CA LEU A 119 -3.75 -16.82 9.02
C LEU A 119 -4.99 -17.48 9.63
N LYS A 120 -5.65 -18.38 8.90
CA LYS A 120 -6.80 -19.18 9.35
C LYS A 120 -6.39 -20.55 9.79
#